data_AF-A0AB36KCK5-F1
#
_entry.id   AF-A0AB36KCK5-F1
#
_cell.length_a   1.000
_cell.length_b   1.000
_cell.length_c   1.000
_cell.angle_alpha   90.00
_cell.angle_beta   90.00
_cell.angle_gamma   90.00
#
_symmetry.space_group_name_H-M   'P 1'
#
loop_
_entity.id
_entity.type
_entity.pdbx_description
1 polymer ?
#
loop_
_entity_poly.entity_id
_entity_poly.type
_entity_poly.pdbx_seq_one_letter_code
_entity_poly.pdbx_strand_id
1 'polypeptide(L)'
;MNKEEANERLEALLKMVLMRLEEPDPGRAIRTFQSVNDRGVPLLLLDKLKSLLIYYSNTFCDGKRGLDQFINDHFGEIFKIFAKIKKSDHISSVGGSKFDEGDIFRYHAGSQRFDGIEFLGHYATSTEDTYEKLKDELKEIKKSKLKSFIQSYVSDLKNFYQAFLDLLSEIDTSPTTLKAMLINTINPLFFNSLIRLKINNELDDETLRLFAKTDIVFFKSGKKMRTTAYNLIDEYLEKGKEGLKSKMIDQCRNYIELASREFVNNAFNSSCFHYIFFEKNCQEMGLADLKKLIPGKQFSQEKEHIIPINLLKLDNKIEIQKLGFENKKDLENYIDTYGNLISLEKPLNSKGKDKDLYEKNEIYKSSKIPFNRRFNVKGFNKKVLIKRNDEMREWLIDTFFKDFAAH
;
A
#
# COMPACT_ATOMS: atom_id res chain seq x y z
N MET A 1 -5.53 21.34 -21.07
CA MET A 1 -6.69 21.75 -21.88
C MET A 1 -6.28 22.94 -22.71
N ASN A 2 -6.38 22.82 -24.02
CA ASN A 2 -6.27 23.99 -24.90
C ASN A 2 -7.58 24.79 -24.85
N LYS A 3 -7.59 25.98 -25.46
CA LYS A 3 -8.72 26.91 -25.40
C LYS A 3 -9.97 26.38 -26.10
N GLU A 4 -9.79 25.55 -27.12
CA GLU A 4 -10.87 24.93 -27.91
C GLU A 4 -11.57 23.83 -27.11
N GLU A 5 -10.81 22.96 -26.44
CA GLU A 5 -11.33 21.89 -25.58
C GLU A 5 -12.10 22.45 -24.37
N ALA A 6 -11.69 23.63 -23.88
CA ALA A 6 -12.40 24.36 -22.85
C ALA A 6 -13.72 24.96 -23.36
N ASN A 7 -13.71 25.51 -24.58
CA ASN A 7 -14.91 26.09 -25.20
C ASN A 7 -15.94 25.03 -25.59
N GLU A 8 -15.53 23.85 -26.09
CA GLU A 8 -16.45 22.74 -26.36
C GLU A 8 -17.13 22.25 -25.08
N ARG A 9 -16.38 22.10 -23.98
CA ARG A 9 -16.95 21.71 -22.68
C ARG A 9 -17.89 22.79 -22.13
N LEU A 10 -17.56 24.06 -22.33
CA LEU A 10 -18.41 25.19 -21.93
C LEU A 10 -19.71 25.22 -22.75
N GLU A 11 -19.64 25.02 -24.07
CA GLU A 11 -20.82 24.91 -24.93
C GLU A 11 -21.71 23.72 -24.54
N ALA A 12 -21.11 22.58 -24.21
CA ALA A 12 -21.84 21.42 -23.72
C ALA A 12 -22.58 21.74 -22.42
N LEU A 13 -21.91 22.41 -21.46
CA LEU A 13 -22.52 22.87 -20.21
C LEU A 13 -23.65 23.88 -20.42
N LEU A 14 -23.48 24.83 -21.35
CA LEU A 14 -24.52 25.83 -21.69
C LEU A 14 -25.77 25.21 -22.33
N LYS A 15 -25.62 24.07 -23.00
CA LYS A 15 -26.72 23.30 -23.60
C LYS A 15 -27.40 22.35 -22.61
N MET A 16 -26.88 22.19 -21.39
CA MET A 16 -27.51 21.36 -20.38
C MET A 16 -28.76 22.02 -19.80
N VAL A 17 -29.85 21.26 -19.73
CA VAL A 17 -31.09 21.68 -19.07
C VAL A 17 -31.09 21.12 -17.66
N LEU A 18 -31.16 22.00 -16.65
CA LEU A 18 -31.33 21.58 -15.26
C LEU A 18 -32.75 21.07 -15.07
N MET A 19 -32.90 19.76 -14.89
CA MET A 19 -34.18 19.17 -14.50
C MET A 19 -34.28 19.15 -12.97
N ARG A 20 -35.20 19.93 -12.42
CA ARG A 20 -35.46 19.99 -10.97
C ARG A 20 -36.73 19.19 -10.66
N LEU A 21 -36.57 18.08 -9.96
CA LEU A 21 -37.67 17.32 -9.37
C LEU A 21 -37.72 17.66 -7.87
N GLU A 22 -38.79 18.32 -7.44
CA GLU A 22 -39.01 18.61 -6.04
C GLU A 22 -39.93 17.57 -5.43
N GLU A 23 -39.39 16.76 -4.51
CA GLU A 23 -40.19 15.86 -3.70
C GLU A 23 -40.10 16.31 -2.22
N PRO A 24 -41.22 16.72 -1.61
CA PRO A 24 -41.23 17.21 -0.24
C PRO A 24 -40.92 16.11 0.79
N ASP A 25 -41.18 14.84 0.47
CA ASP A 25 -40.87 13.69 1.30
C ASP A 25 -39.47 13.11 1.01
N PRO A 26 -38.52 13.19 1.96
CA PRO A 26 -37.15 12.70 1.74
C PRO A 26 -37.07 11.23 1.32
N GLY A 27 -37.97 10.37 1.84
CA GLY A 27 -37.99 8.94 1.52
C GLY A 27 -38.42 8.67 0.08
N ARG A 28 -39.44 9.37 -0.43
CA ARG A 28 -39.83 9.36 -1.84
C ARG A 28 -38.76 10.00 -2.72
N ALA A 29 -38.09 11.05 -2.27
CA ALA A 29 -37.01 11.68 -3.02
C ALA A 29 -35.86 10.68 -3.27
N ILE A 30 -35.49 9.89 -2.25
CA ILE A 30 -34.47 8.84 -2.35
C ILE A 30 -34.90 7.74 -3.32
N ARG A 31 -36.15 7.26 -3.24
CA ARG A 31 -36.67 6.24 -4.17
C ARG A 31 -36.70 6.74 -5.62
N THR A 32 -37.10 7.98 -5.83
CA THR A 32 -37.07 8.63 -7.15
C THR A 32 -35.63 8.75 -7.64
N PHE A 33 -34.70 9.16 -6.79
CA PHE A 33 -33.27 9.25 -7.12
C PHE A 33 -32.67 7.89 -7.49
N GLN A 34 -32.98 6.83 -6.74
CA GLN A 34 -32.57 5.46 -7.04
C GLN A 34 -33.14 5.01 -8.39
N SER A 35 -34.45 5.21 -8.62
CA SER A 35 -35.14 4.82 -9.86
C SER A 35 -34.63 5.57 -11.11
N VAL A 36 -34.25 6.84 -10.96
CA VAL A 36 -33.66 7.63 -12.06
C VAL A 36 -32.24 7.15 -12.38
N ASN A 37 -31.46 6.76 -11.38
CA ASN A 37 -30.09 6.26 -11.58
C ASN A 37 -30.02 4.82 -12.11
N ASP A 38 -31.02 3.98 -11.80
CA ASP A 38 -31.15 2.62 -12.35
C ASP A 38 -31.27 2.60 -13.89
N ARG A 39 -31.42 3.75 -14.56
CA ARG A 39 -31.54 3.89 -16.03
C ARG A 39 -30.22 4.00 -16.79
N GLY A 40 -29.06 3.70 -16.19
CA GLY A 40 -27.86 3.40 -16.99
C GLY A 40 -26.48 3.79 -16.43
N VAL A 41 -26.39 4.44 -15.27
CA VAL A 41 -25.11 4.68 -14.58
C VAL A 41 -25.23 4.16 -13.14
N PRO A 42 -24.52 3.10 -12.76
CA PRO A 42 -24.57 2.58 -11.40
C PRO A 42 -24.16 3.67 -10.40
N LEU A 43 -24.95 3.83 -9.34
CA LEU A 43 -24.59 4.71 -8.24
C LEU A 43 -23.23 4.31 -7.65
N LEU A 44 -22.40 5.31 -7.38
CA LEU A 44 -21.18 5.14 -6.60
C LEU A 44 -21.53 4.65 -5.20
N LEU A 45 -20.65 3.86 -4.59
CA LEU A 45 -20.82 3.27 -3.27
C LEU A 45 -21.05 4.34 -2.20
N LEU A 46 -20.30 5.44 -2.20
CA LEU A 46 -20.51 6.49 -1.20
C LEU A 46 -21.88 7.17 -1.35
N ASP A 47 -22.40 7.31 -2.57
CA ASP A 47 -23.75 7.81 -2.81
C ASP A 47 -24.82 6.83 -2.34
N LYS A 48 -24.62 5.51 -2.59
CA LYS A 48 -25.49 4.44 -2.07
C LYS A 48 -25.52 4.47 -0.53
N LEU A 49 -24.34 4.50 0.09
CA LEU A 49 -24.18 4.50 1.56
C LEU A 49 -24.79 5.75 2.19
N LYS A 50 -24.55 6.93 1.62
CA LYS A 50 -25.17 8.18 2.05
C LYS A 50 -26.69 8.09 2.01
N SER A 51 -27.24 7.64 0.87
CA SER A 51 -28.69 7.52 0.66
C SER A 51 -29.32 6.52 1.63
N LEU A 52 -28.66 5.40 1.88
CA LEU A 52 -29.07 4.38 2.85
C LEU A 52 -29.18 4.98 4.26
N LEU A 53 -28.15 5.68 4.71
CA LEU A 53 -28.12 6.26 6.06
C LEU A 53 -29.15 7.38 6.22
N ILE A 54 -29.38 8.21 5.20
CA ILE A 54 -30.45 9.23 5.18
C ILE A 54 -31.83 8.56 5.23
N TYR A 55 -32.03 7.45 4.52
CA TYR A 55 -33.29 6.70 4.58
C TYR A 55 -33.59 6.19 6.00
N TYR A 56 -32.61 5.58 6.66
CA TYR A 56 -32.76 5.09 8.04
C TYR A 56 -32.93 6.25 9.04
N SER A 57 -32.18 7.34 8.88
CA SER A 57 -32.36 8.58 9.65
C SER A 57 -33.80 9.10 9.54
N ASN A 58 -34.33 9.20 8.33
CA ASN A 58 -35.67 9.73 8.12
C ASN A 58 -36.77 8.83 8.68
N THR A 59 -36.64 7.52 8.49
CA THR A 59 -37.68 6.56 8.83
C THR A 59 -37.76 6.31 10.34
N PHE A 60 -36.63 6.39 11.05
CA PHE A 60 -36.51 5.88 12.42
C PHE A 60 -35.88 6.85 13.42
N CYS A 61 -35.42 8.04 13.00
CA CYS A 61 -34.75 9.03 13.86
C CYS A 61 -35.32 10.45 13.71
N ASP A 62 -36.63 10.59 13.46
CA ASP A 62 -37.37 11.85 13.35
C ASP A 62 -37.02 12.77 12.15
N GLY A 63 -36.64 12.21 11.00
CA GLY A 63 -36.72 12.95 9.73
C GLY A 63 -35.69 14.08 9.56
N LYS A 64 -36.14 15.20 8.96
CA LYS A 64 -35.39 16.48 8.81
C LYS A 64 -34.97 17.13 10.15
N ARG A 65 -35.53 16.71 11.29
CA ARG A 65 -35.06 17.09 12.65
C ARG A 65 -34.08 16.07 13.24
N GLY A 66 -33.81 15.00 12.50
CA GLY A 66 -32.91 13.90 12.84
C GLY A 66 -31.47 14.17 12.42
N LEU A 67 -30.88 13.26 11.65
CA LEU A 67 -29.44 13.26 11.32
C LEU A 67 -29.12 13.69 9.88
N ASP A 68 -30.10 14.09 9.09
CA ASP A 68 -29.92 14.34 7.66
C ASP A 68 -28.86 15.42 7.37
N GLN A 69 -28.90 16.55 8.08
CA GLN A 69 -27.89 17.61 7.92
C GLN A 69 -26.51 17.10 8.32
N PHE A 70 -26.42 16.39 9.45
CA PHE A 70 -25.19 15.80 9.94
C PHE A 70 -24.56 14.82 8.93
N ILE A 71 -25.37 13.92 8.37
CA ILE A 71 -24.94 12.96 7.34
C ILE A 71 -24.49 13.71 6.08
N ASN A 72 -25.26 14.70 5.63
CA ASN A 72 -24.93 15.49 4.45
C ASN A 72 -23.59 16.23 4.58
N ASP A 73 -23.34 16.86 5.73
CA ASP A 73 -22.11 17.60 5.98
C ASP A 73 -20.90 16.66 6.02
N HIS A 74 -21.01 15.54 6.73
CA HIS A 74 -19.92 14.56 6.85
C HIS A 74 -19.60 13.88 5.51
N PHE A 75 -20.63 13.45 4.76
CA PHE A 75 -20.40 12.91 3.42
C PHE A 75 -19.85 13.97 2.46
N GLY A 76 -20.29 15.23 2.58
CA GLY A 76 -19.72 16.34 1.84
C GLY A 76 -18.20 16.50 2.06
N GLU A 77 -17.73 16.29 3.29
CA GLU A 77 -16.31 16.22 3.60
C GLU A 77 -15.63 14.94 3.07
N ILE A 78 -16.25 13.78 3.24
CA ILE A 78 -15.74 12.49 2.72
C ILE A 78 -15.52 12.57 1.20
N PHE A 79 -16.47 13.11 0.43
CA PHE A 79 -16.31 13.29 -1.01
C PHE A 79 -15.13 14.20 -1.36
N LYS A 80 -14.93 15.30 -0.62
CA LYS A 80 -13.79 16.20 -0.81
C LYS A 80 -12.47 15.50 -0.50
N ILE A 81 -12.42 14.72 0.59
CA ILE A 81 -11.24 13.94 0.99
C ILE A 81 -10.92 12.88 -0.06
N PHE A 82 -11.91 12.11 -0.49
CA PHE A 82 -11.72 11.08 -1.51
C PHE A 82 -11.24 11.66 -2.84
N ALA A 83 -11.76 12.83 -3.25
CA ALA A 83 -11.27 13.54 -4.42
C ALA A 83 -9.79 13.95 -4.29
N LYS A 84 -9.31 14.28 -3.09
CA LYS A 84 -7.88 14.52 -2.83
C LYS A 84 -7.07 13.22 -2.88
N ILE A 85 -7.57 12.14 -2.28
CA ILE A 85 -6.93 10.81 -2.34
C ILE A 85 -6.74 10.37 -3.79
N LYS A 86 -7.78 10.46 -4.64
CA LYS A 86 -7.71 10.11 -6.06
C LYS A 86 -6.73 10.96 -6.87
N LYS A 87 -6.48 12.20 -6.44
CA LYS A 87 -5.50 13.11 -7.05
C LYS A 87 -4.09 12.95 -6.47
N SER A 88 -3.92 12.13 -5.43
CA SER A 88 -2.62 11.87 -4.84
C SER A 88 -1.71 11.16 -5.82
N ASP A 89 -0.48 11.64 -5.85
CA ASP A 89 0.61 11.11 -6.66
C ASP A 89 1.02 9.69 -6.22
N HIS A 90 0.70 9.33 -4.99
CA HIS A 90 1.06 8.06 -4.37
C HIS A 90 -0.08 7.04 -4.39
N ILE A 91 -1.20 7.31 -5.06
CA ILE A 91 -2.35 6.40 -5.08
C ILE A 91 -2.01 5.00 -5.60
N SER A 92 -1.04 4.90 -6.52
CA SER A 92 -0.57 3.61 -7.04
C SER A 92 0.10 2.74 -5.98
N SER A 93 0.61 3.32 -4.90
CA SER A 93 1.30 2.60 -3.83
C SER A 93 0.35 1.91 -2.85
N VAL A 94 -0.95 2.23 -2.91
CA VAL A 94 -1.96 1.73 -1.96
C VAL A 94 -3.03 0.82 -2.57
N GLY A 95 -3.23 0.83 -3.90
CA GLY A 95 -4.21 -0.07 -4.53
C GLY A 95 -4.16 -0.13 -6.06
N GLY A 96 -3.12 0.43 -6.68
CA GLY A 96 -2.95 0.41 -8.13
C GLY A 96 -4.07 1.12 -8.91
N SER A 97 -4.23 0.77 -10.19
CA SER A 97 -5.17 1.44 -11.11
C SER A 97 -6.65 1.20 -10.84
N LYS A 98 -6.98 0.19 -10.02
CA LYS A 98 -8.36 -0.18 -9.66
C LYS A 98 -8.80 0.36 -8.31
N PHE A 99 -7.93 1.08 -7.60
CA PHE A 99 -8.24 1.61 -6.28
C PHE A 99 -9.44 2.54 -6.30
N ASP A 100 -10.44 2.32 -5.47
CA ASP A 100 -11.64 3.14 -5.35
C ASP A 100 -12.19 3.28 -3.91
N GLU A 101 -13.37 3.88 -3.79
CA GLU A 101 -14.07 4.08 -2.52
C GLU A 101 -14.48 2.77 -1.85
N GLY A 102 -14.66 1.70 -2.64
CA GLY A 102 -14.94 0.35 -2.18
C GLY A 102 -13.78 -0.26 -1.43
N ASP A 103 -12.54 0.01 -1.83
CA ASP A 103 -11.36 -0.41 -1.08
C ASP A 103 -11.32 0.20 0.32
N ILE A 104 -11.45 1.53 0.41
CA ILE A 104 -11.44 2.24 1.70
C ILE A 104 -12.62 1.80 2.56
N PHE A 105 -13.80 1.63 1.97
CA PHE A 105 -14.99 1.13 2.66
C PHE A 105 -14.75 -0.25 3.29
N ARG A 106 -14.14 -1.19 2.57
CA ARG A 106 -13.83 -2.53 3.11
C ARG A 106 -12.78 -2.48 4.23
N TYR A 107 -11.79 -1.59 4.13
CA TYR A 107 -10.82 -1.40 5.21
C TYR A 107 -11.49 -0.84 6.46
N HIS A 108 -12.34 0.18 6.31
CA HIS A 108 -13.13 0.75 7.40
C HIS A 108 -14.05 -0.29 8.05
N ALA A 109 -14.82 -1.03 7.25
CA ALA A 109 -15.73 -2.07 7.72
C ALA A 109 -15.02 -3.17 8.54
N GLY A 110 -13.75 -3.43 8.26
CA GLY A 110 -12.91 -4.36 9.01
C GLY A 110 -11.97 -3.74 10.02
N SER A 111 -12.17 -2.48 10.42
CA SER A 111 -11.25 -1.76 11.31
C SER A 111 -11.77 -1.52 12.72
N GLN A 112 -13.06 -1.74 12.98
CA GLN A 112 -13.67 -1.52 14.29
C GLN A 112 -14.99 -2.30 14.42
N ARG A 113 -15.36 -2.62 15.67
CA ARG A 113 -16.67 -3.14 16.02
C ARG A 113 -17.59 -1.98 16.40
N PHE A 114 -18.69 -1.82 15.68
CA PHE A 114 -19.69 -0.79 15.97
C PHE A 114 -20.78 -1.36 16.88
N ASP A 115 -21.21 -0.57 17.86
CA ASP A 115 -22.25 -0.99 18.78
C ASP A 115 -23.56 -1.30 18.05
N GLY A 116 -24.07 -2.52 18.26
CA GLY A 116 -25.36 -2.95 17.75
C GLY A 116 -25.34 -3.65 16.39
N ILE A 117 -24.17 -3.87 15.79
CA ILE A 117 -24.01 -4.70 14.59
C ILE A 117 -22.90 -5.73 14.77
N GLU A 118 -22.96 -6.82 14.02
CA GLU A 118 -21.83 -7.72 13.89
C GLU A 118 -20.64 -7.09 13.18
N PHE A 119 -19.45 -7.65 13.41
CA PHE A 119 -18.26 -7.26 12.67
C PHE A 119 -18.44 -7.56 11.17
N LEU A 120 -18.20 -6.54 10.35
CA LEU A 120 -18.42 -6.59 8.90
C LEU A 120 -17.17 -7.02 8.12
N GLY A 121 -16.01 -6.98 8.76
CA GLY A 121 -14.73 -7.22 8.12
C GLY A 121 -14.44 -8.68 7.85
N HIS A 122 -14.06 -8.99 6.61
CA HIS A 122 -13.42 -10.25 6.28
C HIS A 122 -12.55 -10.11 5.02
N TYR A 123 -11.37 -10.74 5.02
CA TYR A 123 -10.32 -10.52 4.01
C TYR A 123 -10.70 -10.86 2.57
N ALA A 124 -11.73 -11.70 2.39
CA ALA A 124 -12.21 -12.18 1.10
C ALA A 124 -13.58 -11.61 0.70
N THR A 125 -14.20 -10.78 1.54
CA THR A 125 -15.53 -10.23 1.27
C THR A 125 -15.45 -9.14 0.23
N SER A 126 -16.38 -9.15 -0.73
CA SER A 126 -16.45 -8.13 -1.77
C SER A 126 -17.09 -6.84 -1.24
N THR A 127 -16.94 -5.72 -1.97
CA THR A 127 -17.59 -4.45 -1.58
C THR A 127 -19.10 -4.58 -1.53
N GLU A 128 -19.69 -5.30 -2.50
CA GLU A 128 -21.13 -5.51 -2.56
C GLU A 128 -21.59 -6.34 -1.36
N ASP A 129 -20.91 -7.44 -1.06
CA ASP A 129 -21.25 -8.28 0.09
C ASP A 129 -21.10 -7.54 1.42
N THR A 130 -20.05 -6.71 1.58
CA THR A 130 -19.89 -5.86 2.77
C THR A 130 -21.02 -4.84 2.88
N TYR A 131 -21.45 -4.25 1.77
CA TYR A 131 -22.55 -3.29 1.74
C TYR A 131 -23.90 -3.95 2.05
N GLU A 132 -24.18 -5.11 1.47
CA GLU A 132 -25.40 -5.87 1.76
C GLU A 132 -25.42 -6.36 3.22
N LYS A 133 -24.30 -6.82 3.76
CA LYS A 133 -24.21 -7.16 5.20
C LYS A 133 -24.53 -5.95 6.07
N LEU A 134 -23.97 -4.77 5.78
CA LEU A 134 -24.31 -3.54 6.51
C LEU A 134 -25.81 -3.21 6.43
N LYS A 135 -26.43 -3.38 5.26
CA LYS A 135 -27.88 -3.16 5.09
C LYS A 135 -28.72 -4.11 5.95
N ASP A 136 -28.31 -5.36 6.06
CA ASP A 136 -29.00 -6.35 6.88
C ASP A 136 -28.83 -6.05 8.37
N GLU A 137 -27.61 -5.77 8.81
CA GLU A 137 -27.33 -5.39 10.20
C GLU A 137 -28.11 -4.13 10.63
N LEU A 138 -28.22 -3.12 9.76
CA LEU A 138 -29.01 -1.91 10.03
C LEU A 138 -30.49 -2.18 10.33
N LYS A 139 -31.07 -3.28 9.81
CA LYS A 139 -32.47 -3.68 10.09
C LYS A 139 -32.63 -4.20 11.52
N GLU A 140 -31.58 -4.83 12.04
CA GLU A 140 -31.57 -5.49 13.35
C GLU A 140 -31.24 -4.53 14.50
N ILE A 141 -30.67 -3.35 14.19
CA ILE A 141 -30.39 -2.33 15.19
C ILE A 141 -31.69 -1.84 15.84
N LYS A 142 -31.77 -1.93 17.16
CA LYS A 142 -32.87 -1.37 17.95
C LYS A 142 -33.03 0.12 17.62
N LYS A 143 -34.25 0.56 17.32
CA LYS A 143 -34.58 1.97 16.98
C LYS A 143 -33.97 2.98 17.97
N SER A 144 -33.97 2.66 19.27
CA SER A 144 -33.38 3.51 20.31
C SER A 144 -31.87 3.71 20.21
N LYS A 145 -31.13 2.80 19.57
CA LYS A 145 -29.67 2.87 19.35
C LYS A 145 -29.28 3.33 17.95
N LEU A 146 -30.22 3.34 17.00
CA LEU A 146 -29.93 3.65 15.60
C LEU A 146 -29.34 5.06 15.42
N LYS A 147 -29.86 6.05 16.15
CA LYS A 147 -29.34 7.43 16.09
C LYS A 147 -27.86 7.49 16.48
N SER A 148 -27.50 6.91 17.63
CA SER A 148 -26.12 6.87 18.10
C SER A 148 -25.22 6.05 17.19
N PHE A 149 -25.74 4.94 16.63
CA PHE A 149 -25.01 4.14 15.65
C PHE A 149 -24.66 4.97 14.41
N ILE A 150 -25.65 5.63 13.78
CA ILE A 150 -25.43 6.42 12.56
C ILE A 150 -24.42 7.54 12.83
N GLN A 151 -24.55 8.26 13.96
CA GLN A 151 -23.61 9.31 14.32
C GLN A 151 -22.18 8.79 14.48
N SER A 152 -22.01 7.68 15.20
CA SER A 152 -20.71 7.03 15.41
C SER A 152 -20.11 6.55 14.09
N TYR A 153 -20.88 5.80 13.31
CA TYR A 153 -20.46 5.23 12.03
C TYR A 153 -20.02 6.29 11.02
N VAL A 154 -20.81 7.36 10.85
CA VAL A 154 -20.51 8.44 9.89
C VAL A 154 -19.31 9.27 10.33
N SER A 155 -19.17 9.53 11.63
CA SER A 155 -17.99 10.23 12.17
C SER A 155 -16.72 9.41 11.98
N ASP A 156 -16.78 8.12 12.31
CA ASP A 156 -15.64 7.21 12.16
C ASP A 156 -15.23 7.04 10.70
N LEU A 157 -16.20 6.87 9.79
CA LEU A 157 -15.94 6.79 8.35
C LEU A 157 -15.21 8.04 7.85
N LYS A 158 -15.64 9.24 8.27
CA LYS A 158 -14.96 10.49 7.91
C LYS A 158 -13.52 10.50 8.44
N ASN A 159 -13.32 10.16 9.71
CA ASN A 159 -11.99 10.10 10.32
C ASN A 159 -11.09 9.09 9.63
N PHE A 160 -11.63 7.95 9.19
CA PHE A 160 -10.92 6.93 8.45
C PHE A 160 -10.43 7.43 7.09
N TYR A 161 -11.30 8.10 6.33
CA TYR A 161 -10.91 8.74 5.07
C TYR A 161 -9.86 9.83 5.28
N GLN A 162 -10.00 10.64 6.34
CA GLN A 162 -9.02 11.68 6.66
C GLN A 162 -7.66 11.09 7.02
N ALA A 163 -7.62 10.10 7.92
CA ALA A 163 -6.40 9.41 8.31
C ALA A 163 -5.70 8.72 7.13
N PHE A 164 -6.48 8.18 6.18
CA PHE A 164 -5.95 7.62 4.94
C PHE A 164 -5.27 8.69 4.06
N LEU A 165 -5.90 9.86 3.91
CA LEU A 165 -5.32 10.99 3.17
C LEU A 165 -4.05 11.50 3.87
N ASP A 166 -4.06 11.58 5.19
CA ASP A 166 -2.92 12.05 5.98
C ASP A 166 -1.73 11.10 5.81
N LEU A 167 -1.95 9.78 5.88
CA LEU A 167 -0.92 8.78 5.61
C LEU A 167 -0.32 8.90 4.21
N LEU A 168 -1.16 9.13 3.18
CA LEU A 168 -0.67 9.36 1.82
C LEU A 168 0.17 10.63 1.72
N SER A 169 -0.23 11.68 2.43
CA SER A 169 0.50 12.96 2.44
C SER A 169 1.85 12.82 3.16
N GLU A 170 1.94 11.93 4.15
CA GLU A 170 3.17 11.66 4.90
C GLU A 170 4.25 10.96 4.08
N ILE A 171 3.92 10.35 2.94
CA ILE A 171 4.91 9.82 1.99
C ILE A 171 5.86 10.94 1.53
N ASP A 172 5.38 12.17 1.43
CA ASP A 172 6.18 13.31 1.02
C ASP A 172 6.92 14.00 2.17
N THR A 173 6.69 13.63 3.43
CA THR A 173 7.24 14.35 4.58
C THR A 173 8.00 13.46 5.57
N SER A 174 7.82 12.14 5.50
CA SER A 174 8.50 11.17 6.36
C SER A 174 9.34 10.18 5.54
N PRO A 175 10.66 10.06 5.80
CA PRO A 175 11.50 9.01 5.20
C PRO A 175 10.96 7.60 5.46
N THR A 176 10.46 7.36 6.68
CA THR A 176 9.95 6.04 7.08
C THR A 176 8.66 5.71 6.33
N THR A 177 7.73 6.66 6.24
CA THR A 177 6.49 6.49 5.47
C THR A 177 6.77 6.32 3.98
N LEU A 178 7.69 7.11 3.42
CA LEU A 178 8.13 6.95 2.02
C LEU A 178 8.65 5.53 1.77
N LYS A 179 9.57 5.05 2.60
CA LYS A 179 10.15 3.72 2.42
C LYS A 179 9.10 2.61 2.59
N ALA A 180 8.26 2.68 3.62
CA ALA A 180 7.26 1.64 3.91
C ALA A 180 6.10 1.63 2.90
N MET A 181 5.54 2.79 2.58
CA MET A 181 4.33 2.88 1.74
C MET A 181 4.64 2.93 0.24
N LEU A 182 5.75 3.55 -0.17
CA LEU A 182 6.08 3.73 -1.60
C LEU A 182 7.16 2.78 -2.11
N ILE A 183 8.26 2.57 -1.37
CA ILE A 183 9.35 1.68 -1.83
C ILE A 183 9.00 0.22 -1.56
N ASN A 184 8.55 -0.11 -0.34
CA ASN A 184 8.11 -1.45 -0.02
C ASN A 184 6.74 -1.73 -0.66
N THR A 185 5.80 -0.78 -0.64
CA THR A 185 4.37 -1.00 -0.93
C THR A 185 3.77 -2.07 -0.01
N ILE A 186 3.35 -1.64 1.19
CA ILE A 186 2.68 -2.50 2.18
C ILE A 186 1.38 -3.06 1.59
N ASN A 187 1.11 -4.34 1.86
CA ASN A 187 -0.12 -4.99 1.42
C ASN A 187 -1.38 -4.29 1.99
N PRO A 188 -2.41 -4.01 1.16
CA PRO A 188 -3.62 -3.33 1.63
C PRO A 188 -4.42 -4.10 2.69
N LEU A 189 -4.17 -5.41 2.87
CA LEU A 189 -4.77 -6.21 3.94
C LEU A 189 -4.40 -5.72 5.35
N PHE A 190 -3.37 -4.90 5.50
CA PHE A 190 -3.01 -4.28 6.77
C PHE A 190 -3.71 -2.94 7.04
N PHE A 191 -4.42 -2.36 6.05
CA PHE A 191 -4.89 -0.99 6.16
C PHE A 191 -6.04 -0.81 7.15
N ASN A 192 -6.77 -1.87 7.49
CA ASN A 192 -7.73 -1.81 8.59
C ASN A 192 -7.03 -1.49 9.93
N SER A 193 -5.95 -2.19 10.26
CA SER A 193 -5.16 -1.94 11.47
C SER A 193 -4.31 -0.68 11.38
N LEU A 194 -3.64 -0.46 10.25
CA LEU A 194 -2.71 0.67 10.07
C LEU A 194 -3.44 2.01 10.14
N ILE A 195 -4.58 2.15 9.47
CA ILE A 195 -5.37 3.38 9.53
C ILE A 195 -6.03 3.54 10.90
N ARG A 196 -6.44 2.46 11.56
CA ARG A 196 -6.99 2.55 12.92
C ARG A 196 -5.96 3.08 13.92
N LEU A 197 -4.72 2.62 13.86
CA LEU A 197 -3.62 3.21 14.63
C LEU A 197 -3.43 4.69 14.31
N LYS A 198 -3.55 5.07 13.03
CA LYS A 198 -3.41 6.48 12.61
C LYS A 198 -4.51 7.37 13.19
N ILE A 199 -5.77 6.92 13.15
CA ILE A 199 -6.92 7.62 13.76
C ILE A 199 -6.67 7.87 15.26
N ASN A 200 -6.09 6.88 15.95
CA ASN A 200 -5.82 6.95 17.38
C ASN A 200 -4.50 7.66 17.74
N ASN A 201 -3.76 8.20 16.76
CA ASN A 201 -2.42 8.79 16.93
C ASN A 201 -1.38 7.83 17.51
N GLU A 202 -1.51 6.54 17.22
CA GLU A 202 -0.64 5.47 17.72
C GLU A 202 0.33 4.92 16.66
N LEU A 203 0.13 5.28 15.38
CA LEU A 203 1.01 4.89 14.28
C LEU A 203 2.29 5.74 14.28
N ASP A 204 3.33 5.19 14.87
CA ASP A 204 4.68 5.76 14.84
C ASP A 204 5.61 5.02 13.85
N ASP A 205 6.81 5.57 13.73
CA ASP A 205 7.88 5.09 12.87
C ASP A 205 8.29 3.64 13.16
N GLU A 206 8.30 3.24 14.44
CA GLU A 206 8.62 1.87 14.85
C GLU A 206 7.55 0.89 14.37
N THR A 207 6.28 1.23 14.61
CA THR A 207 5.14 0.41 14.24
C THR A 207 5.03 0.29 12.72
N LEU A 208 5.28 1.37 11.98
CA LEU A 208 5.27 1.35 10.52
C LEU A 208 6.39 0.47 9.94
N ARG A 209 7.59 0.49 10.54
CA ARG A 209 8.67 -0.44 10.19
C ARG A 209 8.29 -1.89 10.50
N LEU A 210 7.59 -2.14 11.61
CA LEU A 210 7.09 -3.48 11.95
C LEU A 210 6.12 -3.98 10.88
N PHE A 211 5.16 -3.17 10.43
CA PHE A 211 4.28 -3.52 9.31
C PHE A 211 5.05 -3.85 8.03
N ALA A 212 6.03 -3.04 7.65
CA ALA A 212 6.85 -3.31 6.48
C ALA A 212 7.62 -4.65 6.61
N LYS A 213 8.16 -4.97 7.78
CA LYS A 213 8.83 -6.26 8.04
C LYS A 213 7.85 -7.43 7.99
N THR A 214 6.70 -7.32 8.64
CA THR A 214 5.65 -8.34 8.64
C THR A 214 5.10 -8.59 7.24
N ASP A 215 4.90 -7.54 6.45
CA ASP A 215 4.50 -7.61 5.05
C ASP A 215 5.49 -8.44 4.20
N ILE A 216 6.80 -8.25 4.43
CA ILE A 216 7.83 -9.04 3.74
C ILE A 216 7.70 -10.52 4.06
N VAL A 217 7.56 -10.87 5.34
CA VAL A 217 7.41 -12.26 5.78
C VAL A 217 6.11 -12.87 5.25
N PHE A 218 5.00 -12.13 5.31
CA PHE A 218 3.67 -12.64 5.00
C PHE A 218 3.36 -12.76 3.51
N PHE A 219 3.95 -11.90 2.68
CA PHE A 219 3.56 -11.75 1.27
C PHE A 219 4.71 -11.75 0.26
N LYS A 220 5.94 -11.41 0.68
CA LYS A 220 7.08 -11.23 -0.25
C LYS A 220 8.13 -12.34 -0.15
N SER A 221 7.94 -13.26 0.79
CA SER A 221 8.83 -14.39 1.09
C SER A 221 8.19 -15.74 0.74
N GLY A 222 7.29 -15.76 -0.25
CA GLY A 222 6.67 -16.99 -0.77
C GLY A 222 5.38 -17.44 -0.06
N LYS A 223 5.11 -16.98 1.17
CA LYS A 223 3.81 -17.17 1.84
C LYS A 223 2.79 -16.10 1.41
N LYS A 224 1.50 -16.39 1.60
CA LYS A 224 0.38 -15.46 1.41
C LYS A 224 -0.57 -15.55 2.60
N MET A 225 -0.16 -14.99 3.74
CA MET A 225 -0.89 -15.09 5.01
C MET A 225 -2.04 -14.07 5.10
N ARG A 226 -3.00 -14.16 4.18
CA ARG A 226 -4.07 -13.16 4.00
C ARG A 226 -4.97 -13.01 5.22
N THR A 227 -5.50 -14.12 5.71
CA THR A 227 -6.38 -14.15 6.89
C THR A 227 -5.64 -13.64 8.12
N THR A 228 -4.39 -14.07 8.29
CA THR A 228 -3.52 -13.66 9.39
C THR A 228 -3.29 -12.15 9.39
N ALA A 229 -2.93 -11.56 8.25
CA ALA A 229 -2.72 -10.12 8.12
C ALA A 229 -3.98 -9.32 8.47
N TYR A 230 -5.13 -9.73 7.93
CA TYR A 230 -6.39 -9.03 8.11
C TYR A 230 -6.89 -9.09 9.56
N ASN A 231 -6.74 -10.23 10.22
CA ASN A 231 -7.21 -10.46 11.59
C ASN A 231 -6.29 -9.85 12.67
N LEU A 232 -5.18 -9.20 12.29
CA LEU A 232 -4.37 -8.42 13.24
C LEU A 232 -5.19 -7.34 13.94
N ILE A 233 -6.24 -6.83 13.27
CA ILE A 233 -7.16 -5.87 13.88
C ILE A 233 -7.84 -6.40 15.14
N ASP A 234 -8.16 -7.69 15.22
CA ASP A 234 -8.84 -8.25 16.39
C ASP A 234 -7.97 -8.13 17.65
N GLU A 235 -6.67 -8.40 17.49
CA GLU A 235 -5.72 -8.26 18.59
C GLU A 235 -5.55 -6.79 19.00
N TYR A 236 -5.55 -5.88 18.02
CA TYR A 236 -5.52 -4.44 18.31
C TYR A 236 -6.78 -3.98 19.07
N LEU A 237 -7.96 -4.45 18.67
CA LEU A 237 -9.22 -4.09 19.33
C LEU A 237 -9.33 -4.67 20.75
N GLU A 238 -8.68 -5.81 21.03
CA GLU A 238 -8.71 -6.46 22.34
C GLU A 238 -7.62 -5.94 23.29
N LYS A 239 -6.40 -5.73 22.78
CA LYS A 239 -5.20 -5.48 23.60
C LYS A 239 -4.40 -4.24 23.16
N GLY A 240 -4.94 -3.43 22.25
CA GLY A 240 -4.32 -2.20 21.77
C GLY A 240 -3.06 -2.43 20.94
N LYS A 241 -2.28 -1.35 20.79
CA LYS A 241 -1.02 -1.32 20.03
C LYS A 241 -0.04 -2.42 20.44
N GLU A 242 0.17 -2.64 21.74
CA GLU A 242 1.14 -3.63 22.21
C GLU A 242 0.70 -5.06 21.88
N GLY A 243 -0.59 -5.39 22.04
CA GLY A 243 -1.12 -6.69 21.62
C GLY A 243 -0.90 -6.93 20.12
N LEU A 244 -1.22 -5.94 19.28
CA LEU A 244 -0.97 -5.99 17.85
C LEU A 244 0.51 -6.26 17.53
N LYS A 245 1.44 -5.53 18.17
CA LYS A 245 2.89 -5.72 17.98
C LYS A 245 3.32 -7.14 18.36
N SER A 246 2.91 -7.61 19.54
CA SER A 246 3.20 -8.99 19.99
C SER A 246 2.68 -10.02 19.00
N LYS A 247 1.47 -9.86 18.47
CA LYS A 247 0.90 -10.78 17.49
C LYS A 247 1.68 -10.82 16.18
N MET A 248 2.11 -9.66 15.68
CA MET A 248 2.95 -9.56 14.48
C MET A 248 4.29 -10.27 14.68
N ILE A 249 4.91 -10.09 15.86
CA ILE A 249 6.17 -10.73 16.25
C ILE A 249 6.00 -12.25 16.28
N ASP A 250 5.02 -12.75 17.03
CA ASP A 250 4.78 -14.18 17.20
C ASP A 250 4.51 -14.89 15.87
N GLN A 251 3.73 -14.26 14.99
CA GLN A 251 3.40 -14.82 13.69
C GLN A 251 4.58 -14.80 12.70
N CYS A 252 5.56 -13.91 12.88
CA CYS A 252 6.73 -13.82 12.00
C CYS A 252 7.92 -14.67 12.47
N ARG A 253 8.07 -14.88 13.78
CA ARG A 253 9.23 -15.52 14.43
C ARG A 253 9.75 -16.76 13.71
N ASN A 254 8.88 -17.73 13.44
CA ASN A 254 9.27 -19.02 12.85
C ASN A 254 9.56 -18.97 11.34
N TYR A 255 9.45 -17.79 10.72
CA TYR A 255 9.58 -17.63 9.27
C TYR A 255 10.72 -16.71 8.86
N ILE A 256 11.44 -16.10 9.81
CA ILE A 256 12.52 -15.15 9.49
C ILE A 256 13.67 -15.81 8.74
N GLU A 257 14.05 -17.04 9.11
CA GLU A 257 15.14 -17.76 8.44
C GLU A 257 14.75 -18.14 7.00
N LEU A 258 13.52 -18.63 6.82
CA LEU A 258 12.97 -18.95 5.51
C LEU A 258 12.91 -17.69 4.65
N ALA A 259 12.34 -16.61 5.18
CA ALA A 259 12.23 -15.34 4.49
C ALA A 259 13.59 -14.79 4.05
N SER A 260 14.59 -14.87 4.93
CA SER A 260 15.95 -14.43 4.64
C SER A 260 16.60 -15.27 3.54
N ARG A 261 16.43 -16.60 3.58
CA ARG A 261 16.96 -17.52 2.56
C ARG A 261 16.29 -17.30 1.20
N GLU A 262 14.95 -17.25 1.17
CA GLU A 262 14.19 -17.03 -0.07
C GLU A 262 14.52 -15.67 -0.70
N PHE A 263 14.66 -14.64 0.13
CA PHE A 263 15.07 -13.32 -0.35
C PHE A 263 16.45 -13.34 -1.01
N VAL A 264 17.46 -13.91 -0.33
CA VAL A 264 18.83 -13.92 -0.85
C VAL A 264 18.94 -14.75 -2.13
N ASN A 265 18.28 -15.90 -2.19
CA ASN A 265 18.36 -16.82 -3.33
C ASN A 265 17.55 -16.35 -4.55
N ASN A 266 16.50 -15.55 -4.34
CA ASN A 266 15.58 -15.12 -5.40
C ASN A 266 15.36 -13.60 -5.42
N ALA A 267 16.42 -12.85 -5.08
CA ALA A 267 16.36 -11.39 -4.93
C ALA A 267 15.88 -10.66 -6.19
N PHE A 268 16.23 -11.18 -7.38
CA PHE A 268 15.81 -10.58 -8.65
C PHE A 268 14.28 -10.55 -8.81
N ASN A 269 13.59 -11.62 -8.40
CA ASN A 269 12.13 -11.69 -8.49
C ASN A 269 11.43 -11.11 -7.26
N SER A 270 12.17 -10.74 -6.22
CA SER A 270 11.60 -10.19 -5.00
C SER A 270 11.09 -8.76 -5.19
N SER A 271 9.86 -8.49 -4.75
CA SER A 271 9.26 -7.15 -4.76
C SER A 271 9.79 -6.26 -3.62
N CYS A 272 10.35 -6.81 -2.54
CA CYS A 272 10.94 -6.03 -1.44
C CYS A 272 12.44 -5.73 -1.62
N PHE A 273 13.07 -6.14 -2.74
CA PHE A 273 14.49 -5.93 -2.98
C PHE A 273 14.94 -4.49 -2.72
N HIS A 274 14.26 -3.52 -3.31
CA HIS A 274 14.65 -2.12 -3.15
C HIS A 274 14.54 -1.69 -1.70
N TYR A 275 13.43 -2.00 -1.02
CA TYR A 275 13.25 -1.65 0.39
C TYR A 275 14.37 -2.22 1.26
N ILE A 276 14.68 -3.52 1.17
CA ILE A 276 15.76 -4.17 1.92
C ILE A 276 17.12 -3.56 1.55
N PHE A 277 17.36 -3.28 0.26
CA PHE A 277 18.59 -2.64 -0.19
C PHE A 277 18.78 -1.26 0.43
N PHE A 278 17.72 -0.44 0.50
CA PHE A 278 17.76 0.89 1.12
C PHE A 278 17.94 0.78 2.64
N GLU A 279 17.28 -0.17 3.29
CA GLU A 279 17.39 -0.41 4.72
C GLU A 279 18.77 -0.92 5.14
N LYS A 280 19.48 -1.68 4.29
CA LYS A 280 20.86 -2.11 4.59
C LYS A 280 21.90 -1.06 4.21
N ASN A 281 21.81 -0.57 2.97
CA ASN A 281 22.93 0.12 2.34
C ASN A 281 22.78 1.65 2.31
N CYS A 282 21.60 2.18 2.66
CA CYS A 282 21.24 3.58 2.47
C CYS A 282 20.49 4.17 3.67
N GLN A 283 20.79 3.70 4.89
CA GLN A 283 20.13 4.18 6.12
C GLN A 283 20.29 5.69 6.32
N GLU A 284 21.46 6.23 5.94
CA GLU A 284 21.81 7.64 6.08
C GLU A 284 21.09 8.56 5.06
N MET A 285 20.38 7.99 4.07
CA MET A 285 19.67 8.81 3.09
C MET A 285 18.46 9.49 3.72
N GLY A 286 18.53 10.82 3.84
CA GLY A 286 17.41 11.64 4.26
C GLY A 286 16.31 11.76 3.21
N LEU A 287 15.18 12.36 3.60
CA LEU A 287 14.01 12.55 2.73
C LEU A 287 14.36 13.22 1.40
N ALA A 288 15.20 14.26 1.43
CA ALA A 288 15.58 15.01 0.23
C ALA A 288 16.31 14.13 -0.79
N ASP A 289 17.13 13.18 -0.34
CA ASP A 289 17.83 12.27 -1.23
C ASP A 289 16.92 11.17 -1.77
N LEU A 290 16.03 10.63 -0.93
CA LEU A 290 15.01 9.67 -1.34
C LEU A 290 14.07 10.26 -2.41
N LYS A 291 13.65 11.53 -2.25
CA LYS A 291 12.81 12.22 -3.24
C LYS A 291 13.47 12.35 -4.61
N LYS A 292 14.80 12.48 -4.67
CA LYS A 292 15.54 12.54 -5.96
C LYS A 292 15.43 11.23 -6.76
N LEU A 293 14.99 10.13 -6.15
CA LEU A 293 14.82 8.80 -6.75
C LEU A 293 13.42 8.57 -7.35
N ILE A 294 12.50 9.53 -7.20
CA ILE A 294 11.10 9.46 -7.62
C ILE A 294 10.86 10.46 -8.78
N PRO A 295 11.42 10.23 -9.99
CA PRO A 295 11.14 11.07 -11.14
C PRO A 295 9.69 10.84 -11.59
N GLY A 296 8.89 11.91 -11.64
CA GLY A 296 7.52 11.83 -12.13
C GLY A 296 6.58 11.04 -11.22
N LYS A 297 6.73 11.20 -9.89
CA LYS A 297 5.78 10.73 -8.86
C LYS A 297 5.76 9.21 -8.63
N GLN A 298 6.63 8.45 -9.30
CA GLN A 298 6.76 7.01 -9.12
C GLN A 298 8.19 6.60 -8.80
N PHE A 299 8.33 5.56 -7.98
CA PHE A 299 9.62 4.95 -7.71
C PHE A 299 10.13 4.23 -8.96
N SER A 300 11.31 4.60 -9.44
CA SER A 300 11.80 4.25 -10.79
C SER A 300 13.11 3.46 -10.80
N GLN A 301 13.47 2.88 -9.65
CA GLN A 301 14.68 2.07 -9.55
C GLN A 301 14.45 0.70 -10.20
N GLU A 302 15.51 0.16 -10.80
CA GLU A 302 15.57 -1.16 -11.39
C GLU A 302 16.63 -2.01 -10.69
N LYS A 303 16.51 -3.34 -10.82
CA LYS A 303 17.50 -4.28 -10.31
C LYS A 303 18.58 -4.47 -11.37
N GLU A 304 19.79 -4.03 -11.06
CA GLU A 304 20.95 -4.20 -11.93
C GLU A 304 21.77 -5.41 -11.49
N HIS A 305 22.03 -6.31 -12.43
CA HIS A 305 23.02 -7.37 -12.26
C HIS A 305 24.42 -6.77 -12.31
N ILE A 306 25.27 -7.00 -11.32
CA ILE A 306 26.67 -6.55 -11.33
C ILE A 306 27.42 -7.35 -12.40
N ILE A 307 27.43 -8.67 -12.28
CA ILE A 307 27.89 -9.60 -13.31
C ILE A 307 26.82 -9.67 -14.41
N PRO A 308 27.16 -9.32 -15.67
CA PRO A 308 26.21 -9.29 -16.77
C PRO A 308 25.50 -10.62 -17.05
N ILE A 309 24.18 -10.56 -17.28
CA ILE A 309 23.35 -11.73 -17.59
C ILE A 309 23.63 -12.29 -19.00
N ASN A 310 24.08 -11.45 -19.95
CA ASN A 310 24.47 -11.89 -21.29
C ASN A 310 25.60 -12.93 -21.31
N LEU A 311 26.42 -13.05 -20.25
CA LEU A 311 27.44 -14.10 -20.16
C LEU A 311 26.83 -15.50 -20.22
N LEU A 312 25.59 -15.68 -19.75
CA LEU A 312 24.85 -16.93 -19.90
C LEU A 312 24.40 -17.17 -21.35
N LYS A 313 24.22 -16.13 -22.15
CA LYS A 313 23.78 -16.23 -23.56
C LYS A 313 24.94 -16.48 -24.52
N LEU A 314 26.08 -15.82 -24.29
CA LEU A 314 27.23 -15.85 -25.20
C LEU A 314 28.13 -17.09 -25.04
N ASP A 315 27.84 -17.96 -24.06
CA ASP A 315 28.67 -19.13 -23.68
C ASP A 315 30.18 -18.79 -23.54
N ASN A 316 30.47 -17.61 -22.98
CA ASN A 316 31.85 -17.11 -22.84
C ASN A 316 32.56 -17.76 -21.64
N LYS A 317 32.93 -19.04 -21.78
CA LYS A 317 33.57 -19.85 -20.72
C LYS A 317 34.81 -19.19 -20.13
N ILE A 318 35.60 -18.49 -20.95
CA ILE A 318 36.83 -17.83 -20.50
C ILE A 318 36.51 -16.72 -19.49
N GLU A 319 35.51 -15.90 -19.77
CA GLU A 319 35.12 -14.79 -18.90
C GLU A 319 34.43 -15.28 -17.62
N ILE A 320 33.59 -16.31 -17.73
CA ILE A 320 32.97 -17.01 -16.59
C ILE A 320 34.05 -17.55 -15.63
N GLN A 321 35.09 -18.18 -16.17
CA GLN A 321 36.22 -18.70 -15.37
C GLN A 321 37.07 -17.59 -14.76
N LYS A 322 37.30 -16.48 -15.49
CA LYS A 322 38.01 -15.30 -14.95
C LYS A 322 37.29 -14.69 -13.73
N LEU A 323 35.96 -14.76 -13.71
CA LEU A 323 35.13 -14.34 -12.57
C LEU A 323 35.08 -15.38 -11.44
N GLY A 324 35.74 -16.53 -11.61
CA GLY A 324 35.86 -17.58 -10.60
C GLY A 324 34.73 -18.60 -10.58
N PHE A 325 33.92 -18.68 -11.64
CA PHE A 325 32.89 -19.71 -11.81
C PHE A 325 33.43 -20.90 -12.60
N GLU A 326 32.99 -22.11 -12.25
CA GLU A 326 33.46 -23.35 -12.89
C GLU A 326 32.95 -23.46 -14.33
N ASN A 327 31.69 -23.13 -14.53
CA ASN A 327 30.98 -23.24 -15.79
C ASN A 327 29.72 -22.36 -15.80
N LYS A 328 29.00 -22.38 -16.92
CA LYS A 328 27.74 -21.63 -17.09
C LYS A 328 26.66 -21.99 -16.06
N LYS A 329 26.56 -23.27 -15.68
CA LYS A 329 25.55 -23.73 -14.70
C LYS A 329 25.84 -23.19 -13.31
N ASP A 330 27.12 -23.15 -12.94
CA ASP A 330 27.58 -22.54 -11.71
C ASP A 330 27.23 -21.03 -11.67
N LEU A 331 27.48 -20.27 -12.74
CA LEU A 331 27.05 -18.86 -12.81
C LEU A 331 25.52 -18.70 -12.71
N GLU A 332 24.76 -19.53 -13.42
CA GLU A 332 23.30 -19.50 -13.42
C GLU A 332 22.71 -19.63 -12.01
N ASN A 333 23.33 -20.46 -11.15
CA ASN A 333 22.88 -20.63 -9.76
C ASN A 333 23.00 -19.35 -8.90
N TYR A 334 23.85 -18.39 -9.30
CA TYR A 334 24.13 -17.19 -8.52
C TYR A 334 23.66 -15.89 -9.19
N ILE A 335 23.35 -15.91 -10.48
CA ILE A 335 23.12 -14.70 -11.28
C ILE A 335 22.01 -13.82 -10.69
N ASP A 336 20.92 -14.42 -10.22
CA ASP A 336 19.73 -13.74 -9.71
C ASP A 336 19.69 -13.61 -8.17
N THR A 337 20.78 -14.00 -7.49
CA THR A 337 20.92 -13.88 -6.04
C THR A 337 21.25 -12.45 -5.62
N TYR A 338 20.97 -12.10 -4.36
CA TYR A 338 21.17 -10.74 -3.84
C TYR A 338 22.58 -10.20 -4.08
N GLY A 339 23.60 -11.05 -3.91
CA GLY A 339 25.00 -10.69 -3.98
C GLY A 339 25.37 -10.07 -5.32
N ASN A 340 24.71 -10.49 -6.39
CA ASN A 340 24.90 -9.97 -7.74
C ASN A 340 24.03 -8.76 -8.07
N LEU A 341 23.20 -8.25 -7.16
CA LEU A 341 22.23 -7.22 -7.46
C LEU A 341 22.52 -5.91 -6.72
N ILE A 342 22.19 -4.80 -7.38
CA ILE A 342 22.07 -3.48 -6.76
C ILE A 342 20.79 -2.77 -7.23
N SER A 343 20.29 -1.83 -6.44
CA SER A 343 19.25 -0.90 -6.88
C SER A 343 19.89 0.21 -7.70
N LEU A 344 19.43 0.44 -8.93
CA LEU A 344 20.01 1.45 -9.83
C LEU A 344 18.92 2.22 -10.57
N GLU A 345 19.17 3.48 -10.89
CA GLU A 345 18.23 4.30 -11.66
C GLU A 345 18.04 3.73 -13.07
N LYS A 346 16.79 3.62 -13.53
CA LYS A 346 16.45 3.09 -14.87
C LYS A 346 17.31 3.61 -16.04
N PRO A 347 17.62 4.93 -16.15
CA PRO A 347 18.51 5.42 -17.21
C PRO A 347 19.95 4.91 -17.10
N LEU A 348 20.44 4.66 -15.88
CA LEU A 348 21.78 4.11 -15.65
C LEU A 348 21.79 2.59 -15.85
N ASN A 349 20.79 1.88 -15.35
CA ASN A 349 20.60 0.45 -15.63
C ASN A 349 20.57 0.19 -17.14
N SER A 350 19.78 0.97 -17.88
CA SER A 350 19.71 0.86 -19.35
C SER A 350 21.05 1.08 -20.05
N LYS A 351 21.92 1.93 -19.49
CA LYS A 351 23.29 2.16 -20.00
C LYS A 351 24.25 1.05 -19.57
N GLY A 352 24.06 0.45 -18.40
CA GLY A 352 24.96 -0.52 -17.75
C GLY A 352 24.71 -1.97 -18.16
N LYS A 353 23.45 -2.42 -18.17
CA LYS A 353 22.96 -3.77 -18.52
C LYS A 353 24.04 -4.85 -18.67
N ASP A 354 24.49 -5.04 -19.90
CA ASP A 354 25.30 -6.16 -20.35
C ASP A 354 26.79 -5.78 -20.51
N LYS A 355 27.17 -4.59 -20.04
CA LYS A 355 28.54 -4.07 -20.09
C LYS A 355 29.45 -4.74 -19.07
N ASP A 356 30.75 -4.69 -19.31
CA ASP A 356 31.72 -5.26 -18.39
C ASP A 356 31.81 -4.48 -17.06
N LEU A 357 32.56 -5.05 -16.11
CA LEU A 357 32.76 -4.47 -14.77
C LEU A 357 33.44 -3.09 -14.79
N TYR A 358 34.29 -2.80 -15.78
CA TYR A 358 34.99 -1.52 -15.88
C TYR A 358 34.06 -0.41 -16.36
N GLU A 359 33.26 -0.68 -17.38
CA GLU A 359 32.28 0.28 -17.87
C GLU A 359 31.17 0.53 -16.83
N LYS A 360 30.69 -0.53 -16.15
CA LYS A 360 29.71 -0.40 -15.06
C LYS A 360 30.24 0.45 -13.91
N ASN A 361 31.52 0.32 -13.56
CA ASN A 361 32.16 1.17 -12.55
C ASN A 361 32.02 2.66 -12.87
N GLU A 362 32.21 3.06 -14.13
CA GLU A 362 32.07 4.47 -14.53
C GLU A 362 30.61 4.93 -14.52
N ILE A 363 29.68 4.06 -14.89
CA ILE A 363 28.24 4.35 -14.84
C ILE A 363 27.77 4.56 -13.39
N TYR A 364 28.20 3.70 -12.46
CA TYR A 364 27.74 3.76 -11.07
C TYR A 364 28.19 5.03 -10.34
N LYS A 365 29.30 5.65 -10.74
CA LYS A 365 29.74 6.96 -10.22
C LYS A 365 28.72 8.08 -10.42
N SER A 366 27.84 7.93 -11.42
CA SER A 366 26.78 8.90 -11.73
C SER A 366 25.47 8.64 -10.97
N SER A 367 25.39 7.57 -10.17
CA SER A 367 24.19 7.24 -9.40
C SER A 367 23.96 8.24 -8.28
N LYS A 368 22.70 8.59 -8.05
CA LYS A 368 22.25 9.39 -6.91
C LYS A 368 22.33 8.60 -5.60
N ILE A 369 22.38 7.26 -5.67
CA ILE A 369 22.54 6.38 -4.52
C ILE A 369 24.01 6.38 -4.08
N PRO A 370 24.35 6.87 -2.86
CA PRO A 370 25.73 6.95 -2.39
C PRO A 370 26.46 5.61 -2.36
N PHE A 371 25.77 4.52 -1.99
CA PHE A 371 26.33 3.18 -1.98
C PHE A 371 26.90 2.79 -3.35
N ASN A 372 26.13 3.01 -4.42
CA ASN A 372 26.52 2.63 -5.78
C ASN A 372 27.83 3.32 -6.22
N ARG A 373 27.99 4.61 -5.89
CA ARG A 373 29.19 5.39 -6.23
C ARG A 373 30.46 4.88 -5.57
N ARG A 374 30.35 4.23 -4.41
CA ARG A 374 31.46 3.71 -3.61
C ARG A 374 31.69 2.20 -3.81
N PHE A 375 30.80 1.54 -4.53
CA PHE A 375 30.83 0.09 -4.69
C PHE A 375 32.01 -0.33 -5.58
N ASN A 376 32.86 -1.25 -5.09
CA ASN A 376 34.03 -1.73 -5.82
C ASN A 376 33.64 -2.79 -6.86
N VAL A 377 33.21 -2.34 -8.04
CA VAL A 377 32.80 -3.21 -9.15
C VAL A 377 33.98 -3.95 -9.78
N LYS A 378 35.15 -3.30 -9.89
CA LYS A 378 36.30 -3.84 -10.62
C LYS A 378 36.89 -5.10 -9.96
N GLY A 379 36.78 -5.21 -8.63
CA GLY A 379 37.21 -6.39 -7.88
C GLY A 379 36.14 -7.48 -7.74
N PHE A 380 34.99 -7.35 -8.40
CA PHE A 380 33.85 -8.24 -8.20
C PHE A 380 34.06 -9.59 -8.88
N ASN A 381 33.80 -10.69 -8.15
CA ASN A 381 33.93 -12.06 -8.62
C ASN A 381 33.02 -12.99 -7.78
N LYS A 382 33.01 -14.30 -8.08
CA LYS A 382 32.20 -15.30 -7.37
C LYS A 382 32.39 -15.28 -5.84
N LYS A 383 33.64 -15.14 -5.35
CA LYS A 383 33.91 -15.11 -3.90
C LYS A 383 33.27 -13.91 -3.22
N VAL A 384 33.38 -12.73 -3.84
CA VAL A 384 32.74 -11.50 -3.34
C VAL A 384 31.22 -11.60 -3.38
N LEU A 385 30.67 -12.20 -4.43
CA LEU A 385 29.23 -12.44 -4.57
C LEU A 385 28.71 -13.34 -3.43
N ILE A 386 29.34 -14.50 -3.21
CA ILE A 386 28.93 -15.44 -2.14
C ILE A 386 29.01 -14.75 -0.78
N LYS A 387 30.11 -14.04 -0.51
CA LYS A 387 30.25 -13.28 0.74
C LYS A 387 29.12 -12.28 0.94
N ARG A 388 28.69 -11.57 -0.11
CA ARG A 388 27.56 -10.63 -0.03
C ARG A 388 26.22 -11.32 0.22
N ASN A 389 26.03 -12.54 -0.29
CA ASN A 389 24.84 -13.35 0.01
C ASN A 389 24.82 -13.73 1.50
N ASP A 390 25.93 -14.24 2.01
CA ASP A 390 26.06 -14.66 3.41
C ASP A 390 25.88 -13.48 4.36
N GLU A 391 26.59 -12.36 4.11
CA GLU A 391 26.45 -11.12 4.89
C GLU A 391 25.03 -10.52 4.82
N MET A 392 24.29 -10.73 3.73
CA MET A 392 22.90 -10.29 3.64
C MET A 392 22.00 -11.19 4.47
N ARG A 393 22.19 -12.51 4.38
CA ARG A 393 21.41 -13.46 5.17
C ARG A 393 21.59 -13.24 6.67
N GLU A 394 22.83 -13.09 7.12
CA GLU A 394 23.16 -12.78 8.53
C GLU A 394 22.54 -11.45 8.96
N TRP A 395 22.74 -10.38 8.18
CA TRP A 395 22.17 -9.07 8.50
C TRP A 395 20.63 -9.10 8.56
N LEU A 396 19.97 -9.87 7.69
CA LEU A 396 18.51 -10.02 7.73
C LEU A 396 18.03 -10.64 9.04
N ILE A 397 18.71 -11.68 9.52
CA ILE A 397 18.33 -12.41 10.73
C ILE A 397 18.69 -11.59 11.97
N ASP A 398 19.94 -11.14 12.07
CA ASP A 398 20.51 -10.59 13.30
C ASP A 398 20.22 -9.10 13.50
N THR A 399 19.92 -8.37 12.41
CA THR A 399 19.72 -6.91 12.47
C THR A 399 18.34 -6.50 11.98
N PHE A 400 17.94 -6.91 10.77
CA PHE A 400 16.70 -6.44 10.17
C PHE A 400 15.46 -7.04 10.83
N PHE A 401 15.43 -8.36 11.03
CA PHE A 401 14.33 -9.08 11.69
C PHE A 401 14.56 -9.33 13.18
N LYS A 402 15.52 -8.63 13.81
CA LYS A 402 15.86 -8.82 15.23
C LYS A 402 14.64 -8.72 16.16
N ASP A 403 13.68 -7.85 15.82
CA ASP A 403 12.46 -7.62 16.61
C ASP A 403 11.54 -8.85 16.63
N PHE A 404 11.72 -9.78 15.68
CA PHE A 404 10.99 -11.05 15.63
C PHE A 404 11.74 -12.20 16.30
N ALA A 405 13.06 -12.05 16.50
CA ALA A 405 13.95 -13.08 17.04
C ALA A 405 14.12 -12.95 18.57
N ALA A 406 14.16 -11.72 19.08
CA ALA A 406 14.17 -11.48 20.51
C ALA A 406 12.75 -11.71 21.05
N HIS A 407 12.53 -12.80 21.81
CA HIS A 407 11.63 -12.91 22.98
C HIS A 407 11.39 -14.37 23.37
#